data_AF-A0A2V5PHU5-F1
#
_entry.id   AF-A0A2V5PHU5-F1
#
_cell.length_a   1.000
_cell.length_b   1.000
_cell.length_c   1.000
_cell.angle_alpha   90.00
_cell.angle_beta   90.00
_cell.angle_gamma   90.00
#
_symmetry.space_group_name_H-M   'P 1'
#
loop_
_entity.id
_entity.type
_entity.pdbx_description
1 polymer ?
#
loop_
_entity_poly.entity_id
_entity_poly.type
_entity_poly.pdbx_seq_one_letter_code
_entity_poly.pdbx_strand_id
1 'polypeptide(L)'
;MSKRILSYLALPLLLLLSSSSGNSAPPEGPGAPQGFNPGPDIITGDIGEIGGLQQFGSAGTQVGLAVSTTSCNAGNQVVNFLALPATIHPVIPHNLYRMSGGSSNDERFEQIGQSWMKHAFGADQANNCFQCQPGGDFSHLGVGCSDTYANFQNAEPNDLGSRALINPFTGVFQSTANDHSGHTHTGTSHRILVEGSDLNTTLNPGATYYAEVQYISSDEYAWCQSHPGECNMYNNASYRRYNVSGTTSFTFVEVGNTVRMLGAVHAWPGATINPIEPEPGMDGRAYIAYKVTNPTAGVWHYEYALYNENLD
;
A
#
# COMPACT_ATOMS: atom_id res chain seq x y z
N MET A 1 29.37 59.60 -39.54
CA MET A 1 29.04 60.80 -40.34
C MET A 1 28.86 60.39 -41.80
N SER A 2 27.86 60.95 -42.50
CA SER A 2 27.37 60.64 -43.88
C SER A 2 26.32 59.51 -43.95
N LYS A 3 25.03 59.75 -43.71
CA LYS A 3 23.94 60.31 -44.56
C LYS A 3 23.61 59.51 -45.84
N ARG A 4 22.39 58.95 -45.88
CA ARG A 4 21.41 59.12 -46.97
C ARG A 4 19.99 58.91 -46.44
N ILE A 5 19.07 59.74 -46.95
CA ILE A 5 17.70 60.03 -46.49
C ILE A 5 16.74 59.72 -47.66
N LEU A 6 15.44 59.59 -47.34
CA LEU A 6 14.20 59.70 -48.15
C LEU A 6 13.70 58.39 -48.78
N SER A 7 12.39 58.07 -48.76
CA SER A 7 11.24 58.98 -48.83
C SER A 7 9.94 58.40 -48.22
N TYR A 8 8.99 59.33 -48.04
CA TYR A 8 7.66 59.31 -47.44
C TYR A 8 6.58 58.54 -48.22
N LEU A 9 5.54 58.08 -47.50
CA LEU A 9 4.13 58.19 -47.91
C LEU A 9 3.20 58.00 -46.69
N ALA A 10 2.17 58.84 -46.61
CA ALA A 10 1.18 58.90 -45.54
C ALA A 10 -0.23 58.60 -46.08
N LEU A 11 -1.08 58.07 -45.17
CA LEU A 11 -2.56 57.94 -45.18
C LEU A 11 -3.23 56.86 -46.08
N PRO A 12 -4.46 56.35 -45.76
CA PRO A 12 -5.34 56.62 -44.61
C PRO A 12 -5.96 55.37 -43.91
N LEU A 13 -6.65 55.69 -42.81
CA LEU A 13 -7.52 54.90 -41.94
C LEU A 13 -8.64 54.14 -42.68
N LEU A 14 -8.77 52.84 -42.44
CA LEU A 14 -9.98 52.06 -42.73
C LEU A 14 -10.34 51.23 -41.48
N LEU A 15 -11.41 51.62 -40.78
CA LEU A 15 -12.03 50.81 -39.73
C LEU A 15 -12.81 49.67 -40.39
N LEU A 16 -12.43 48.43 -40.08
CA LEU A 16 -13.28 47.24 -40.22
C LEU A 16 -13.28 46.51 -38.88
N LEU A 17 -14.45 46.47 -38.25
CA LEU A 17 -14.75 45.62 -37.10
C LEU A 17 -14.86 44.17 -37.58
N SER A 18 -14.07 43.26 -37.01
CA SER A 18 -14.46 41.84 -36.88
C SER A 18 -13.66 41.16 -35.78
N SER A 19 -14.40 40.42 -34.97
CA SER A 19 -14.04 39.68 -33.77
C SER A 19 -13.16 38.44 -33.99
N SER A 20 -12.53 38.05 -32.88
CA SER A 20 -12.17 36.69 -32.42
C SER A 20 -10.93 35.95 -32.97
N SER A 21 -10.12 35.55 -31.98
CA SER A 21 -9.50 34.23 -31.76
C SER A 21 -8.37 33.77 -32.67
N GLY A 22 -7.23 33.46 -32.04
CA GLY A 22 -6.14 32.70 -32.64
C GLY A 22 -4.92 32.45 -31.76
N ASN A 23 -5.06 32.34 -30.43
CA ASN A 23 -4.04 31.66 -29.62
C ASN A 23 -4.41 30.18 -29.59
N SER A 24 -3.87 29.42 -30.53
CA SER A 24 -3.97 27.97 -30.49
C SER A 24 -2.99 27.46 -29.43
N ALA A 25 -3.49 27.27 -28.21
CA ALA A 25 -2.89 26.33 -27.27
C ALA A 25 -2.86 24.94 -27.94
N PRO A 26 -1.84 24.11 -27.69
CA PRO A 26 -1.87 22.72 -28.12
C PRO A 26 -3.12 22.03 -27.54
N PRO A 27 -3.71 21.06 -28.25
CA PRO A 27 -4.87 20.35 -27.75
C PRO A 27 -4.51 19.68 -26.41
N GLU A 28 -5.20 20.06 -25.34
CA GLU A 28 -5.26 19.26 -24.12
C GLU A 28 -5.69 17.85 -24.54
N GLY A 29 -4.86 16.85 -24.23
CA GLY A 29 -5.31 15.47 -24.21
C GLY A 29 -6.53 15.35 -23.30
N PRO A 30 -7.36 14.29 -23.44
CA PRO A 30 -8.50 14.10 -22.55
C PRO A 30 -8.02 14.28 -21.10
N GLY A 31 -8.56 15.30 -20.43
CA GLY A 31 -8.17 15.63 -19.06
C GLY A 31 -8.32 14.41 -18.16
N ALA A 32 -7.47 14.34 -17.14
CA ALA A 32 -7.54 13.31 -16.10
C ALA A 32 -9.01 13.06 -15.69
N PRO A 33 -9.49 11.80 -15.65
CA PRO A 33 -10.81 11.50 -15.12
C PRO A 33 -10.97 12.15 -13.74
N GLN A 34 -11.99 12.98 -13.58
CA GLN A 34 -12.22 13.77 -12.38
C GLN A 34 -12.33 12.84 -11.15
N GLY A 35 -11.56 13.10 -10.10
CA GLY A 35 -11.59 12.35 -8.84
C GLY A 35 -10.51 11.28 -8.66
N PHE A 36 -9.61 11.10 -9.63
CA PHE A 36 -8.44 10.23 -9.53
C PHE A 36 -7.15 11.02 -9.32
N ASN A 37 -6.18 10.42 -8.62
CA ASN A 37 -4.86 11.02 -8.40
C ASN A 37 -4.06 11.05 -9.71
N PRO A 38 -3.26 12.10 -9.97
CA PRO A 38 -2.33 12.11 -11.10
C PRO A 38 -1.32 10.96 -11.03
N GLY A 39 -1.15 10.22 -12.13
CA GLY A 39 -0.23 9.09 -12.19
C GLY A 39 -0.88 7.74 -11.84
N PRO A 40 -0.08 6.66 -11.81
CA PRO A 40 -0.47 5.39 -11.20
C PRO A 40 -0.60 5.58 -9.68
N ASP A 41 -1.55 4.86 -9.07
CA ASP A 41 -1.77 4.89 -7.62
C ASP A 41 -2.46 3.58 -7.20
N ILE A 42 -1.71 2.70 -6.54
CA ILE A 42 -2.19 1.39 -6.10
C ILE A 42 -2.43 1.41 -4.59
N ILE A 43 -3.69 1.25 -4.19
CA ILE A 43 -4.06 1.20 -2.78
C ILE A 43 -4.54 -0.19 -2.38
N THR A 44 -4.38 -0.53 -1.10
CA THR A 44 -5.13 -1.65 -0.50
C THR A 44 -6.58 -1.24 -0.29
N GLY A 45 -7.48 -1.71 -1.15
CA GLY A 45 -8.92 -1.45 -1.11
C GLY A 45 -9.69 -2.27 -0.09
N ASP A 46 -9.40 -3.56 0.02
CA ASP A 46 -10.00 -4.43 1.01
C ASP A 46 -9.03 -5.52 1.45
N ILE A 47 -9.25 -5.99 2.68
CA ILE A 47 -8.53 -7.09 3.29
C ILE A 47 -9.59 -8.11 3.72
N GLY A 48 -9.61 -9.28 3.08
CA GLY A 48 -10.55 -10.36 3.41
C GLY A 48 -11.78 -10.48 2.53
N GLU A 49 -11.88 -9.74 1.42
CA GLU A 49 -13.06 -9.73 0.53
C GLU A 49 -13.53 -11.13 0.09
N ILE A 50 -12.60 -11.96 -0.40
CA ILE A 50 -12.88 -13.34 -0.85
C ILE A 50 -12.17 -14.40 -0.01
N GLY A 51 -11.89 -14.07 1.26
CA GLY A 51 -11.27 -14.98 2.20
C GLY A 51 -10.47 -14.24 3.27
N GLY A 52 -10.96 -14.28 4.50
CA GLY A 52 -10.32 -13.66 5.65
C GLY A 52 -8.92 -14.16 5.98
N LEU A 53 -8.38 -13.61 7.07
CA LEU A 53 -7.15 -14.12 7.67
C LEU A 53 -7.35 -15.60 8.03
N GLN A 54 -6.44 -16.45 7.58
CA GLN A 54 -6.57 -17.89 7.72
C GLN A 54 -5.22 -18.54 8.01
N GLN A 55 -5.24 -19.59 8.84
CA GLN A 55 -4.10 -20.45 9.10
C GLN A 55 -3.96 -21.51 7.99
N PHE A 56 -2.78 -21.57 7.36
CA PHE A 56 -2.46 -22.52 6.28
C PHE A 56 -1.50 -23.64 6.70
N GLY A 57 -0.95 -23.56 7.91
CA GLY A 57 -0.08 -24.59 8.46
C GLY A 57 0.56 -24.19 9.77
N SER A 58 1.32 -25.11 10.34
CA SER A 58 2.09 -24.93 11.56
C SER A 58 3.44 -25.62 11.48
N ALA A 59 4.41 -25.13 12.27
CA ALA A 59 5.74 -25.73 12.43
C ALA A 59 6.24 -25.39 13.83
N GLY A 60 6.43 -26.40 14.68
CA GLY A 60 6.76 -26.17 16.09
C GLY A 60 5.66 -25.38 16.81
N THR A 61 6.04 -24.25 17.41
CA THR A 61 5.12 -23.33 18.12
C THR A 61 4.46 -22.30 17.20
N GLN A 62 4.89 -22.25 15.94
CA GLN A 62 4.50 -21.20 15.00
C GLN A 62 3.39 -21.65 14.05
N VAL A 63 2.60 -20.69 13.60
CA VAL A 63 1.60 -20.84 12.54
C VAL A 63 1.91 -19.91 11.37
N GLY A 64 1.53 -20.34 10.17
CA GLY A 64 1.63 -19.54 8.95
C GLY A 64 0.24 -19.06 8.54
N LEU A 65 0.07 -17.75 8.47
CA LEU A 65 -1.21 -17.13 8.09
C LEU A 65 -1.12 -16.42 6.73
N ALA A 66 -2.25 -16.29 6.05
CA ALA A 66 -2.41 -15.41 4.90
C ALA A 66 -3.83 -14.84 4.88
N VAL A 67 -4.02 -13.76 4.14
CA VAL A 67 -5.30 -13.04 4.03
C VAL A 67 -5.55 -12.66 2.57
N SER A 68 -6.80 -12.56 2.15
CA SER A 68 -7.16 -12.03 0.83
C SER A 68 -6.88 -10.53 0.77
N THR A 69 -6.45 -10.05 -0.40
CA THR A 69 -6.05 -8.66 -0.63
C THR A 69 -6.68 -8.14 -1.91
N THR A 70 -7.37 -7.02 -1.81
CA THR A 70 -7.95 -6.29 -2.95
C THR A 70 -7.13 -5.05 -3.21
N SER A 71 -6.52 -4.95 -4.38
CA SER A 71 -5.91 -3.73 -4.88
C SER A 71 -6.95 -2.85 -5.58
N CYS A 72 -6.77 -1.54 -5.53
CA CYS A 72 -7.51 -0.60 -6.38
C CYS A 72 -6.55 0.37 -7.04
N ASN A 73 -6.81 0.71 -8.31
CA ASN A 73 -6.15 1.82 -8.96
C ASN A 73 -6.92 3.12 -8.68
N ALA A 74 -6.42 3.93 -7.75
CA ALA A 74 -6.96 5.25 -7.40
C ALA A 74 -6.36 6.39 -8.25
N GLY A 75 -5.52 6.03 -9.22
CA GLY A 75 -4.81 6.93 -10.11
C GLY A 75 -5.49 7.09 -11.45
N ASN A 76 -5.00 8.02 -12.26
CA ASN A 76 -5.49 8.27 -13.60
C ASN A 76 -4.64 7.64 -14.71
N GLN A 77 -3.61 6.87 -14.33
CA GLN A 77 -2.82 6.03 -15.23
C GLN A 77 -3.01 4.56 -14.88
N VAL A 78 -2.75 3.69 -15.84
CA VAL A 78 -2.73 2.24 -15.67
C VAL A 78 -1.55 1.82 -14.77
N VAL A 79 -1.74 0.78 -13.96
CA VAL A 79 -0.67 0.15 -13.16
C VAL A 79 -0.28 -1.19 -13.78
N ASN A 80 1.00 -1.49 -13.89
CA ASN A 80 1.54 -2.72 -14.43
C ASN A 80 1.40 -3.89 -13.44
N PHE A 81 1.10 -5.09 -13.94
CA PHE A 81 0.96 -6.36 -13.21
C PHE A 81 1.71 -7.48 -13.96
N LEU A 82 2.81 -7.14 -14.63
CA LEU A 82 3.58 -8.08 -15.44
C LEU A 82 4.31 -9.07 -14.52
N ALA A 83 3.87 -10.32 -14.50
CA ALA A 83 4.44 -11.38 -13.66
C ALA A 83 5.94 -11.58 -13.87
N LEU A 84 6.62 -12.13 -12.85
CA LEU A 84 8.01 -12.57 -12.96
C LEU A 84 8.21 -13.46 -14.21
N PRO A 85 9.33 -13.31 -14.95
CA PRO A 85 10.55 -12.59 -14.57
C PRO A 85 10.52 -11.07 -14.82
N ALA A 86 9.41 -10.50 -15.28
CA ALA A 86 9.30 -9.04 -15.36
C ALA A 86 9.30 -8.44 -13.94
N THR A 87 10.01 -7.34 -13.75
CA THR A 87 10.19 -6.68 -12.45
C THR A 87 9.32 -5.43 -12.31
N ILE A 88 8.11 -5.48 -12.89
CA ILE A 88 7.18 -4.35 -12.97
C ILE A 88 5.76 -4.82 -12.64
N HIS A 89 5.57 -5.11 -11.36
CA HIS A 89 4.29 -5.44 -10.74
C HIS A 89 4.33 -5.09 -9.25
N PRO A 90 3.19 -4.86 -8.60
CA PRO A 90 3.15 -4.63 -7.16
C PRO A 90 3.65 -5.83 -6.35
N VAL A 91 4.39 -5.55 -5.29
CA VAL A 91 4.74 -6.52 -4.25
C VAL A 91 3.98 -6.21 -2.96
N ILE A 92 3.50 -7.25 -2.30
CA ILE A 92 2.45 -7.14 -1.28
C ILE A 92 2.93 -7.76 0.04
N PRO A 93 3.49 -6.98 0.97
CA PRO A 93 3.71 -7.43 2.35
C PRO A 93 2.40 -7.56 3.11
N HIS A 94 2.34 -8.59 3.97
CA HIS A 94 1.30 -8.72 4.99
C HIS A 94 1.92 -8.72 6.38
N ASN A 95 1.29 -8.00 7.31
CA ASN A 95 1.69 -7.95 8.71
C ASN A 95 0.50 -8.27 9.62
N LEU A 96 0.78 -8.81 10.80
CA LEU A 96 -0.23 -8.99 11.85
C LEU A 96 0.23 -8.30 13.13
N TYR A 97 -0.68 -7.53 13.72
CA TYR A 97 -0.46 -6.83 14.97
C TYR A 97 -1.45 -7.31 16.03
N ARG A 98 -1.02 -7.27 17.29
CA ARG A 98 -1.86 -7.50 18.47
C ARG A 98 -1.96 -6.21 19.27
N MET A 99 -3.17 -5.93 19.74
CA MET A 99 -3.43 -4.94 20.78
C MET A 99 -3.91 -5.64 22.05
N SER A 100 -3.26 -5.38 23.18
CA SER A 100 -3.53 -6.05 24.44
C SER A 100 -3.09 -5.19 25.65
N GLY A 101 -3.41 -5.67 26.86
CA GLY A 101 -2.95 -5.05 28.11
C GLY A 101 -3.83 -3.88 28.60
N GLY A 102 -3.69 -3.54 29.88
CA GLY A 102 -4.56 -2.59 30.55
C GLY A 102 -6.01 -3.08 30.71
N SER A 103 -6.86 -2.26 31.32
CA SER A 103 -8.28 -2.59 31.54
C SER A 103 -9.11 -2.62 30.25
N SER A 104 -8.62 -1.98 29.19
CA SER A 104 -9.31 -1.80 27.91
C SER A 104 -8.72 -2.62 26.77
N ASN A 105 -7.65 -3.41 27.01
CA ASN A 105 -6.89 -4.14 25.99
C ASN A 105 -6.32 -3.23 24.87
N ASP A 106 -5.90 -2.02 25.24
CA ASP A 106 -5.39 -0.98 24.34
C ASP A 106 -4.07 -0.35 24.82
N GLU A 107 -3.41 -0.95 25.81
CA GLU A 107 -2.18 -0.41 26.40
C GLU A 107 -0.98 -0.62 25.49
N ARG A 108 -0.83 -1.82 24.90
CA ARG A 108 0.29 -2.19 24.03
C ARG A 108 -0.20 -2.55 22.63
N PHE A 109 0.50 -2.06 21.62
CA PHE A 109 0.28 -2.38 20.21
C PHE A 109 1.58 -2.89 19.61
N GLU A 110 1.60 -4.14 19.13
CA GLU A 110 2.84 -4.81 18.72
C GLU A 110 2.66 -5.63 17.44
N GLN A 111 3.67 -5.62 16.58
CA GLN A 111 3.73 -6.51 15.43
C GLN A 111 4.11 -7.91 15.93
N ILE A 112 3.23 -8.89 15.68
CA ILE A 112 3.42 -10.29 16.08
C ILE A 112 3.71 -11.23 14.91
N GLY A 113 3.63 -10.72 13.68
CA GLY A 113 3.98 -11.48 12.50
C GLY A 113 4.15 -10.63 11.25
N GLN A 114 4.94 -11.17 10.33
CA GLN A 114 5.17 -10.61 8.99
C GLN A 114 5.32 -11.76 7.99
N SER A 115 4.85 -11.55 6.76
CA SER A 115 5.10 -12.44 5.63
C SER A 115 6.33 -12.05 4.84
N TRP A 116 6.77 -12.92 3.94
CA TRP A 116 7.51 -12.52 2.74
C TRP A 116 6.60 -11.70 1.79
N MET A 117 7.17 -11.12 0.74
CA MET A 117 6.43 -10.28 -0.20
C MET A 117 5.71 -11.13 -1.23
N LYS A 118 4.39 -10.99 -1.37
CA LYS A 118 3.67 -11.59 -2.50
C LYS A 118 3.96 -10.82 -3.77
N HIS A 119 4.42 -11.50 -4.81
CA HIS A 119 4.53 -10.97 -6.16
C HIS A 119 3.17 -11.07 -6.86
N ALA A 120 2.64 -9.94 -7.32
CA ALA A 120 1.46 -9.93 -8.18
C ALA A 120 1.78 -10.58 -9.55
N PHE A 121 0.80 -11.26 -10.14
CA PHE A 121 0.96 -12.00 -11.40
C PHE A 121 -0.12 -11.68 -12.45
N GLY A 122 -1.07 -10.80 -12.12
CA GLY A 122 -2.08 -10.31 -13.04
C GLY A 122 -3.26 -9.61 -12.35
N ALA A 123 -4.14 -8.99 -13.14
CA ALA A 123 -5.21 -8.11 -12.66
C ALA A 123 -6.58 -8.34 -13.35
N ASP A 124 -7.61 -8.67 -12.57
CA ASP A 124 -8.94 -9.09 -13.03
C ASP A 124 -9.88 -7.97 -13.56
N GLN A 125 -9.53 -6.69 -13.40
CA GLN A 125 -10.36 -5.53 -13.83
C GLN A 125 -11.76 -5.45 -13.16
N ALA A 126 -11.86 -5.79 -11.89
CA ALA A 126 -13.12 -5.75 -11.15
C ALA A 126 -13.53 -4.32 -10.76
N ASN A 127 -14.81 -4.11 -10.41
CA ASN A 127 -15.41 -2.79 -10.12
C ASN A 127 -15.75 -2.63 -8.63
N ASN A 128 -14.87 -3.10 -7.75
CA ASN A 128 -15.15 -3.23 -6.31
C ASN A 128 -14.75 -1.97 -5.53
N CYS A 129 -13.93 -1.10 -6.13
CA CYS A 129 -13.45 0.13 -5.49
C CYS A 129 -14.07 1.40 -6.09
N PHE A 130 -13.91 1.60 -7.40
CA PHE A 130 -14.34 2.79 -8.13
C PHE A 130 -15.05 2.39 -9.43
N GLN A 131 -15.37 3.38 -10.27
CA GLN A 131 -15.82 3.11 -11.64
C GLN A 131 -14.62 2.67 -12.48
N CYS A 132 -14.56 1.37 -12.77
CA CYS A 132 -13.49 0.72 -13.50
C CYS A 132 -13.53 1.08 -14.99
N GLN A 133 -12.37 1.50 -15.49
CA GLN A 133 -12.03 1.70 -16.89
C GLN A 133 -10.99 0.63 -17.26
N PRO A 134 -11.42 -0.55 -17.77
CA PRO A 134 -10.54 -1.70 -17.94
C PRO A 134 -9.30 -1.41 -18.79
N GLY A 135 -8.13 -1.85 -18.32
CA GLY A 135 -6.84 -1.77 -19.01
C GLY A 135 -6.61 -2.86 -20.07
N GLY A 136 -7.35 -3.97 -19.98
CA GLY A 136 -7.64 -4.85 -21.13
C GLY A 136 -6.80 -6.12 -21.35
N ASP A 137 -5.82 -6.48 -20.52
CA ASP A 137 -4.91 -7.59 -20.89
C ASP A 137 -4.35 -8.45 -19.72
N PHE A 138 -4.99 -8.43 -18.55
CA PHE A 138 -4.54 -9.13 -17.32
C PHE A 138 -3.17 -8.70 -16.78
N SER A 139 -2.34 -8.03 -17.59
CA SER A 139 -1.00 -7.56 -17.23
C SER A 139 -0.99 -6.12 -16.75
N HIS A 140 -2.16 -5.49 -16.70
CA HIS A 140 -2.34 -4.09 -16.36
C HIS A 140 -3.64 -3.91 -15.59
N LEU A 141 -3.63 -3.15 -14.49
CA LEU A 141 -4.83 -2.73 -13.77
C LEU A 141 -5.30 -1.36 -14.27
N GLY A 142 -6.49 -1.34 -14.88
CA GLY A 142 -7.11 -0.14 -15.43
C GLY A 142 -7.46 0.90 -14.37
N VAL A 143 -7.69 2.14 -14.81
CA VAL A 143 -8.08 3.27 -13.95
C VAL A 143 -9.37 2.95 -13.22
N GLY A 144 -9.39 3.11 -11.90
CA GLY A 144 -10.56 2.81 -11.07
C GLY A 144 -10.90 1.33 -10.90
N CYS A 145 -10.14 0.44 -11.54
CA CYS A 145 -10.36 -0.99 -11.43
C CYS A 145 -9.73 -1.56 -10.16
N SER A 146 -10.12 -2.79 -9.85
CA SER A 146 -9.63 -3.56 -8.71
C SER A 146 -9.23 -4.96 -9.12
N ASP A 147 -8.33 -5.55 -8.35
CA ASP A 147 -7.93 -6.95 -8.47
C ASP A 147 -7.83 -7.56 -7.07
N THR A 148 -8.31 -8.80 -6.91
CA THR A 148 -8.36 -9.47 -5.61
C THR A 148 -7.64 -10.82 -5.65
N TYR A 149 -6.58 -10.95 -4.86
CA TYR A 149 -5.98 -12.25 -4.56
C TYR A 149 -6.66 -12.88 -3.35
N ALA A 150 -7.08 -14.14 -3.48
CA ALA A 150 -7.61 -14.93 -2.38
C ALA A 150 -6.50 -15.29 -1.37
N ASN A 151 -6.91 -15.61 -0.14
CA ASN A 151 -5.97 -15.94 0.93
C ASN A 151 -5.04 -17.13 0.58
N PHE A 152 -5.52 -18.13 -0.17
CA PHE A 152 -4.69 -19.27 -0.60
C PHE A 152 -3.68 -18.88 -1.68
N GLN A 153 -4.01 -17.95 -2.57
CA GLN A 153 -3.06 -17.40 -3.55
C GLN A 153 -1.98 -16.58 -2.84
N ASN A 154 -2.35 -15.86 -1.79
CA ASN A 154 -1.42 -15.12 -0.93
C ASN A 154 -0.63 -16.01 0.04
N ALA A 155 -0.95 -17.31 0.12
CA ALA A 155 -0.21 -18.32 0.89
C ALA A 155 0.63 -19.26 0.01
N GLU A 156 0.62 -19.08 -1.32
CA GLU A 156 1.36 -19.88 -2.30
C GLU A 156 2.86 -19.56 -2.22
N PRO A 157 3.71 -20.50 -1.74
CA PRO A 157 5.12 -20.22 -1.51
C PRO A 157 5.88 -19.75 -2.76
N ASN A 158 5.51 -20.25 -3.95
CA ASN A 158 6.21 -19.88 -5.19
C ASN A 158 6.01 -18.41 -5.61
N ASP A 159 4.99 -17.73 -5.08
CA ASP A 159 4.75 -16.32 -5.35
C ASP A 159 5.29 -15.41 -4.22
N LEU A 160 5.93 -15.98 -3.20
CA LEU A 160 6.44 -15.24 -2.04
C LEU A 160 7.96 -15.05 -2.16
N GLY A 161 8.41 -13.80 -2.19
CA GLY A 161 9.82 -13.40 -2.29
C GLY A 161 10.35 -12.73 -1.02
N SER A 162 11.66 -12.81 -0.80
CA SER A 162 12.28 -12.25 0.40
C SER A 162 12.12 -10.73 0.44
N ARG A 163 11.68 -10.18 1.59
CA ARG A 163 11.62 -8.72 1.79
C ARG A 163 12.95 -8.01 1.53
N ALA A 164 14.07 -8.69 1.81
CA ALA A 164 15.41 -8.14 1.65
C ALA A 164 15.83 -7.92 0.18
N LEU A 165 15.05 -8.42 -0.80
CA LEU A 165 15.32 -8.28 -2.23
C LEU A 165 14.51 -7.15 -2.89
N ILE A 166 13.72 -6.42 -2.09
CA ILE A 166 12.81 -5.38 -2.54
C ILE A 166 13.17 -4.09 -1.81
N ASN A 167 13.37 -3.02 -2.56
CA ASN A 167 13.50 -1.69 -1.98
C ASN A 167 12.11 -1.16 -1.59
N PRO A 168 11.91 -0.76 -0.31
CA PRO A 168 10.57 -0.45 0.21
C PRO A 168 9.98 0.84 -0.40
N PHE A 169 10.81 1.81 -0.75
CA PHE A 169 10.38 3.08 -1.32
C PHE A 169 10.12 2.99 -2.83
N THR A 170 11.09 2.44 -3.56
CA THR A 170 11.09 2.43 -5.03
C THR A 170 10.35 1.24 -5.63
N GLY A 171 10.06 0.20 -4.83
CA GLY A 171 9.49 -1.05 -5.32
C GLY A 171 10.38 -1.83 -6.28
N VAL A 172 11.67 -1.49 -6.39
CA VAL A 172 12.61 -2.18 -7.28
C VAL A 172 13.03 -3.52 -6.68
N PHE A 173 13.03 -4.56 -7.52
CA PHE A 173 13.50 -5.90 -7.19
C PHE A 173 14.09 -6.61 -8.41
N GLN A 174 14.78 -7.72 -8.18
CA GLN A 174 15.41 -8.54 -9.22
C GLN A 174 14.44 -9.59 -9.79
N SER A 175 14.67 -10.04 -11.03
CA SER A 175 13.81 -11.03 -11.71
C SER A 175 13.74 -12.41 -11.04
N THR A 176 14.60 -12.65 -10.03
CA THR A 176 14.68 -13.87 -9.23
C THR A 176 14.30 -13.62 -7.77
N ALA A 177 13.55 -12.55 -7.47
CA ALA A 177 13.21 -12.16 -6.09
C ALA A 177 12.35 -13.21 -5.34
N ASN A 178 11.72 -14.14 -6.06
CA ASN A 178 11.00 -15.30 -5.53
C ASN A 178 11.77 -16.63 -5.69
N ASP A 179 13.10 -16.62 -5.88
CA ASP A 179 13.86 -17.87 -6.00
C ASP A 179 13.90 -18.62 -4.65
N HIS A 180 13.39 -19.85 -4.67
CA HIS A 180 13.36 -20.77 -3.53
C HIS A 180 14.39 -21.91 -3.66
N SER A 181 15.31 -21.83 -4.62
CA SER A 181 16.31 -22.88 -4.87
C SER A 181 17.09 -23.24 -3.60
N GLY A 182 17.02 -24.50 -3.19
CA GLY A 182 17.69 -25.00 -1.98
C GLY A 182 16.92 -24.80 -0.67
N HIS A 183 15.70 -24.27 -0.72
CA HIS A 183 14.82 -24.17 0.45
C HIS A 183 13.93 -25.41 0.60
N THR A 184 13.65 -25.79 1.85
CA THR A 184 12.61 -26.77 2.18
C THR A 184 11.48 -26.03 2.88
N HIS A 185 10.27 -26.10 2.32
CA HIS A 185 9.12 -25.41 2.88
C HIS A 185 8.43 -26.22 3.97
N THR A 186 7.95 -25.55 5.01
CA THR A 186 7.06 -26.07 6.05
C THR A 186 5.68 -25.42 5.90
N GLY A 187 4.74 -25.78 6.78
CA GLY A 187 3.42 -25.13 6.83
C GLY A 187 3.45 -23.63 7.15
N THR A 188 4.60 -23.08 7.56
CA THR A 188 4.75 -21.66 7.91
C THR A 188 5.63 -20.87 6.95
N SER A 189 6.32 -21.55 6.03
CA SER A 189 7.30 -20.92 5.14
C SER A 189 6.69 -19.73 4.38
N HIS A 190 7.37 -18.58 4.51
CA HIS A 190 7.11 -17.33 3.78
C HIS A 190 5.76 -16.63 4.06
N ARG A 191 4.84 -17.30 4.76
CA ARG A 191 3.56 -16.76 5.21
C ARG A 191 3.75 -15.80 6.38
N ILE A 192 2.66 -15.15 6.84
CA ILE A 192 2.68 -14.37 8.08
C ILE A 192 3.03 -15.34 9.22
N LEU A 193 4.27 -15.29 9.68
CA LEU A 193 4.79 -16.18 10.71
C LEU A 193 4.43 -15.61 12.09
N VAL A 194 3.67 -16.38 12.88
CA VAL A 194 3.19 -15.93 14.20
C VAL A 194 3.43 -17.03 15.22
N GLU A 195 3.89 -16.66 16.42
CA GLU A 195 3.93 -17.59 17.55
C GLU A 195 2.51 -17.92 18.02
N GLY A 196 2.21 -19.20 18.21
CA GLY A 196 0.88 -19.63 18.68
C GLY A 196 0.52 -19.05 20.05
N SER A 197 1.52 -18.79 20.91
CA SER A 197 1.30 -18.10 22.18
C SER A 197 0.80 -16.68 22.03
N ASP A 198 1.07 -16.02 20.89
CA ASP A 198 0.61 -14.66 20.65
C ASP A 198 -0.86 -14.58 20.23
N LEU A 199 -1.39 -15.67 19.70
CA LEU A 199 -2.79 -15.83 19.28
C LEU A 199 -3.65 -16.55 20.34
N ASN A 200 -3.02 -17.26 21.27
CA ASN A 200 -3.72 -18.08 22.25
C ASN A 200 -4.65 -17.22 23.12
N THR A 201 -5.96 -17.47 23.02
CA THR A 201 -6.98 -16.65 23.67
C THR A 201 -7.04 -16.80 25.19
N THR A 202 -6.44 -17.87 25.74
CA THR A 202 -6.27 -18.02 27.18
C THR A 202 -5.10 -17.19 27.69
N LEU A 203 -4.03 -17.06 26.90
CA LEU A 203 -2.85 -16.24 27.25
C LEU A 203 -3.09 -14.74 26.99
N ASN A 204 -3.94 -14.41 26.03
CA ASN A 204 -4.22 -13.03 25.60
C ASN A 204 -5.72 -12.69 25.71
N PRO A 205 -6.30 -12.75 26.93
CA PRO A 205 -7.73 -12.53 27.11
C PRO A 205 -8.15 -11.12 26.68
N GLY A 206 -9.05 -11.04 25.71
CA GLY A 206 -9.60 -9.78 25.20
C GLY A 206 -8.68 -9.00 24.24
N ALA A 207 -7.54 -9.57 23.85
CA ALA A 207 -6.69 -8.99 22.82
C ALA A 207 -7.43 -8.89 21.48
N THR A 208 -7.07 -7.88 20.69
CA THR A 208 -7.60 -7.66 19.34
C THR A 208 -6.46 -7.69 18.32
N TYR A 209 -6.77 -8.07 17.08
CA TYR A 209 -5.75 -8.35 16.07
C TYR A 209 -6.01 -7.55 14.81
N TYR A 210 -4.96 -7.13 14.13
CA TYR A 210 -5.04 -6.23 12.98
C TYR A 210 -4.15 -6.76 11.87
N ALA A 211 -4.76 -7.21 10.78
CA ALA A 211 -4.02 -7.56 9.57
C ALA A 211 -3.79 -6.27 8.78
N GLU A 212 -2.56 -6.05 8.35
CA GLU A 212 -2.15 -4.93 7.52
C GLU A 212 -1.63 -5.46 6.19
N VAL A 213 -1.97 -4.76 5.12
CA VAL A 213 -1.58 -5.08 3.76
C VAL A 213 -1.15 -3.78 3.09
N GLN A 214 -0.04 -3.84 2.37
CA GLN A 214 0.46 -2.72 1.58
C GLN A 214 0.75 -3.18 0.15
N TYR A 215 0.52 -2.32 -0.84
CA TYR A 215 0.94 -2.55 -2.23
C TYR A 215 2.11 -1.62 -2.57
N ILE A 216 3.29 -2.16 -2.81
CA ILE A 216 4.46 -1.37 -3.22
C ILE A 216 4.64 -1.53 -4.73
N SER A 217 4.57 -0.43 -5.49
CA SER A 217 4.70 -0.44 -6.95
C SER A 217 5.84 0.44 -7.45
N SER A 218 6.64 -0.09 -8.36
CA SER A 218 7.69 0.67 -9.05
C SER A 218 7.16 1.70 -10.04
N ASP A 219 5.91 1.56 -10.49
CA ASP A 219 5.26 2.54 -11.37
C ASP A 219 5.04 3.89 -10.69
N GLU A 220 4.62 3.87 -9.42
CA GLU A 220 4.37 5.09 -8.64
C GLU A 220 5.67 5.86 -8.40
N TYR A 221 6.74 5.16 -8.03
CA TYR A 221 8.06 5.75 -7.90
C TYR A 221 8.55 6.33 -9.23
N ALA A 222 8.47 5.56 -10.32
CA ALA A 222 8.89 6.01 -11.65
C ALA A 222 8.13 7.26 -12.12
N TRP A 223 6.82 7.34 -11.83
CA TRP A 223 6.02 8.53 -12.11
C TRP A 223 6.51 9.75 -11.32
N CYS A 224 6.67 9.60 -10.00
CA CYS A 224 7.12 10.67 -9.10
C CYS A 224 8.48 11.25 -9.49
N GLN A 225 9.41 10.45 -10.02
CA GLN A 225 10.71 10.94 -10.51
C GLN A 225 10.58 11.95 -11.66
N SER A 226 9.55 11.82 -12.50
CA SER A 226 9.29 12.75 -13.62
C SER A 226 8.23 13.81 -13.29
N HIS A 227 7.46 13.62 -12.21
CA HIS A 227 6.43 14.53 -11.72
C HIS A 227 6.59 14.79 -10.21
N PRO A 228 7.62 15.56 -9.79
CA PRO A 228 7.85 15.87 -8.38
C PRO A 228 6.70 16.73 -7.83
N GLY A 229 5.74 16.08 -7.17
CA GLY A 229 4.47 16.69 -6.73
C GLY A 229 3.26 15.77 -6.93
N GLU A 230 3.41 14.70 -7.71
CA GLU A 230 2.38 13.71 -8.00
C GLU A 230 2.78 12.32 -7.46
N CYS A 231 3.30 12.29 -6.23
CA CYS A 231 3.87 11.09 -5.62
C CYS A 231 2.82 10.37 -4.76
N ASN A 232 2.28 9.24 -5.25
CA ASN A 232 1.16 8.53 -4.59
C ASN A 232 1.57 7.38 -3.66
N MET A 233 2.86 7.01 -3.58
CA MET A 233 3.37 5.86 -2.81
C MET A 233 3.25 5.94 -1.26
N TYR A 234 2.41 6.82 -0.72
CA TYR A 234 2.21 7.03 0.72
C TYR A 234 0.76 6.82 1.16
N ASN A 235 -0.07 6.18 0.35
CA ASN A 235 -1.46 5.85 0.68
C ASN A 235 -1.73 4.34 0.52
N ASN A 236 -0.66 3.55 0.39
CA ASN A 236 -0.71 2.19 -0.14
C ASN A 236 -0.85 1.12 0.95
N ALA A 237 -0.80 1.49 2.24
CA ALA A 237 -1.08 0.63 3.38
C ALA A 237 -2.53 0.75 3.86
N SER A 238 -3.14 -0.38 4.26
CA SER A 238 -4.46 -0.42 4.91
C SER A 238 -4.46 -1.50 5.98
N TYR A 239 -5.41 -1.44 6.92
CA TYR A 239 -5.58 -2.49 7.92
C TYR A 239 -7.04 -2.91 8.12
N ARG A 240 -7.23 -4.13 8.64
CA ARG A 240 -8.53 -4.62 9.09
C ARG A 240 -8.40 -5.37 10.41
N ARG A 241 -9.37 -5.15 11.30
CA ARG A 241 -9.43 -5.83 12.60
C ARG A 241 -10.02 -7.23 12.46
N TYR A 242 -9.51 -8.15 13.26
CA TYR A 242 -9.98 -9.52 13.42
C TYR A 242 -10.17 -9.87 14.90
N ASN A 243 -11.19 -10.69 15.18
CA ASN A 243 -11.28 -11.46 16.42
C ASN A 243 -10.65 -12.84 16.19
N VAL A 244 -9.88 -13.31 17.17
CA VAL A 244 -9.23 -14.62 17.14
C VAL A 244 -9.95 -15.56 18.09
N SER A 245 -10.07 -16.83 17.71
CA SER A 245 -10.49 -17.92 18.60
C SER A 245 -9.50 -19.07 18.48
N GLY A 246 -9.16 -19.69 19.62
CA GLY A 246 -8.31 -20.88 19.64
C GLY A 246 -7.11 -20.78 20.58
N THR A 247 -6.48 -21.94 20.81
CA THR A 247 -5.31 -22.07 21.69
C THR A 247 -4.12 -22.76 21.00
N THR A 248 -4.40 -23.61 20.02
CA THR A 248 -3.40 -24.36 19.22
C THR A 248 -3.70 -24.33 17.72
N SER A 249 -4.99 -24.30 17.36
CA SER A 249 -5.50 -24.01 16.03
C SER A 249 -6.36 -22.76 16.10
N PHE A 250 -6.19 -21.84 15.17
CA PHE A 250 -6.78 -20.51 15.24
C PHE A 250 -7.79 -20.28 14.13
N THR A 251 -8.91 -19.67 14.48
CA THR A 251 -9.88 -19.10 13.53
C THR A 251 -9.94 -17.60 13.71
N PHE A 252 -10.25 -16.90 12.62
CA PHE A 252 -10.27 -15.45 12.57
C PHE A 252 -11.60 -15.00 11.98
N VAL A 253 -12.16 -13.94 12.53
CA VAL A 253 -13.41 -13.33 12.08
C VAL A 253 -13.19 -11.84 11.90
N GLU A 254 -13.50 -11.32 10.72
CA GLU A 254 -13.41 -9.90 10.39
C GLU A 254 -14.27 -9.06 11.36
N VAL A 255 -13.75 -7.89 11.73
CA VAL A 255 -14.47 -6.90 12.52
C VAL A 255 -14.48 -5.58 11.75
N GLY A 256 -15.68 -5.16 11.34
CA GLY A 256 -15.86 -3.94 10.55
C GLY A 256 -15.26 -4.05 9.14
N ASN A 257 -15.19 -2.90 8.48
CA ASN A 257 -14.60 -2.76 7.15
C ASN A 257 -13.10 -2.50 7.25
N THR A 258 -12.39 -2.71 6.14
CA THR A 258 -11.00 -2.27 5.96
C THR A 258 -10.90 -0.76 6.16
N VAL A 259 -9.94 -0.32 6.97
CA VAL A 259 -9.54 1.09 7.08
C VAL A 259 -8.49 1.34 6.02
N ARG A 260 -8.89 2.07 4.96
CA ARG A 260 -8.05 2.29 3.77
C ARG A 260 -7.00 3.36 4.01
N MET A 261 -5.85 3.23 3.34
CA MET A 261 -4.79 4.24 3.23
C MET A 261 -4.14 4.64 4.57
N LEU A 262 -4.25 3.80 5.59
CA LEU A 262 -3.60 3.95 6.88
C LEU A 262 -2.99 2.62 7.32
N GLY A 263 -1.73 2.64 7.76
CA GLY A 263 -1.10 1.51 8.43
C GLY A 263 -1.78 1.17 9.77
N ALA A 264 -1.63 -0.06 10.24
CA ALA A 264 -2.27 -0.58 11.45
C ALA A 264 -1.85 0.16 12.73
N VAL A 265 -0.70 0.86 12.74
CA VAL A 265 -0.31 1.74 13.86
C VAL A 265 -1.36 2.80 14.17
N HIS A 266 -2.12 3.25 13.16
CA HIS A 266 -3.22 4.21 13.32
C HIS A 266 -4.45 3.63 14.04
N ALA A 267 -4.49 2.31 14.26
CA ALA A 267 -5.52 1.68 15.06
C ALA A 267 -5.33 1.91 16.56
N TRP A 268 -4.15 2.32 17.03
CA TRP A 268 -3.80 2.37 18.45
C TRP A 268 -4.47 3.55 19.19
N PRO A 269 -5.51 3.31 20.01
CA PRO A 269 -6.31 4.38 20.57
C PRO A 269 -5.53 5.23 21.57
N GLY A 270 -5.61 6.55 21.42
CA GLY A 270 -4.96 7.51 22.31
C GLY A 270 -3.44 7.58 22.17
N ALA A 271 -2.84 6.90 21.19
CA ALA A 271 -1.44 7.09 20.85
C ALA A 271 -1.23 8.45 20.17
N THR A 272 -0.13 9.12 20.51
CA THR A 272 0.40 10.21 19.69
C THR A 272 1.23 9.60 18.58
N ILE A 273 0.94 9.94 17.32
CA ILE A 273 1.61 9.38 16.15
C ILE A 273 2.25 10.54 15.39
N ASN A 274 3.58 10.52 15.29
CA ASN A 274 4.34 11.54 14.57
C ASN A 274 5.01 10.90 13.35
N PRO A 275 4.85 11.49 12.14
CA PRO A 275 5.55 11.03 10.96
C PRO A 275 7.06 11.33 11.06
N ILE A 276 7.84 10.47 10.43
CA ILE A 276 9.26 10.60 10.16
C ILE A 276 9.36 10.59 8.63
N GLU A 277 9.45 11.77 8.05
CA GLU A 277 9.41 11.99 6.60
C GLU A 277 10.65 12.79 6.19
N PRO A 278 11.46 12.26 5.25
CA PRO A 278 12.42 13.06 4.49
C PRO A 278 11.70 14.09 3.60
N GLU A 279 12.48 14.88 2.87
CA GLU A 279 11.90 15.81 1.88
C GLU A 279 10.97 15.05 0.90
N PRO A 280 9.81 15.61 0.53
CA PRO A 280 8.83 14.91 -0.30
C PRO A 280 9.41 14.32 -1.58
N GLY A 281 9.16 13.03 -1.81
CA GLY A 281 9.62 12.31 -3.01
C GLY A 281 11.09 11.91 -2.99
N MET A 282 11.82 12.19 -1.91
CA MET A 282 13.21 11.73 -1.74
C MET A 282 13.28 10.30 -1.21
N ASP A 283 12.34 9.90 -0.36
CA ASP A 283 12.29 8.60 0.30
C ASP A 283 10.86 8.33 0.80
N GLY A 284 10.64 7.15 1.37
CA GLY A 284 9.41 6.77 2.03
C GLY A 284 9.20 7.48 3.38
N ARG A 285 8.29 6.93 4.18
CA ARG A 285 7.96 7.44 5.50
C ARG A 285 7.96 6.36 6.55
N ALA A 286 8.22 6.79 7.77
CA ALA A 286 8.04 6.01 8.98
C ALA A 286 7.23 6.82 10.00
N TYR A 287 6.89 6.19 11.11
CA TYR A 287 6.12 6.80 12.18
C TYR A 287 6.67 6.38 13.53
N ILE A 288 6.79 7.34 14.43
CA ILE A 288 6.92 7.05 15.85
C ILE A 288 5.58 7.28 16.54
N ALA A 289 5.02 6.22 17.09
CA ALA A 289 3.80 6.25 17.89
C ALA A 289 4.13 6.01 19.36
N TYR A 290 3.47 6.71 20.28
CA TYR A 290 3.68 6.50 21.71
C TYR A 290 2.45 6.81 22.58
N LYS A 291 2.39 6.15 23.74
CA LYS A 291 1.46 6.44 24.84
C LYS A 291 2.24 6.64 26.13
N VAL A 292 1.85 7.66 26.90
CA VAL A 292 2.38 7.91 28.24
C VAL A 292 1.23 7.78 29.23
N THR A 293 1.32 6.82 30.14
CA THR A 293 0.32 6.57 31.17
C THR A 293 0.94 6.69 32.57
N ASN A 294 0.09 6.95 33.56
CA ASN A 294 0.47 7.04 34.97
C ASN A 294 -0.33 5.97 35.74
N PRO A 295 0.09 4.69 35.67
CA PRO A 295 -0.70 3.57 36.18
C PRO A 295 -0.86 3.61 37.70
N THR A 296 0.13 4.14 38.42
CA THR A 296 0.07 4.40 39.85
C THR A 296 0.77 5.72 40.18
N ALA A 297 0.29 6.44 41.18
CA ALA A 297 0.79 7.77 41.52
C ALA A 297 2.32 7.81 41.67
N GLY A 298 2.98 8.57 40.81
CA GLY A 298 4.44 8.75 40.81
C GLY A 298 5.20 7.77 39.90
N VAL A 299 4.51 6.83 39.24
CA VAL A 299 5.08 5.92 38.24
C VAL A 299 4.55 6.30 36.86
N TRP A 300 5.44 6.39 35.88
CA TRP A 300 5.10 6.66 34.48
C TRP A 300 5.45 5.44 33.63
N HIS A 301 4.53 5.05 32.77
CA HIS A 301 4.71 3.99 31.78
C HIS A 301 4.73 4.63 30.38
N TYR A 302 5.72 4.24 29.58
CA TYR A 302 5.94 4.73 28.22
C TYR A 302 5.92 3.53 27.29
N GLU A 303 4.94 3.50 26.39
CA GLU A 303 4.85 2.52 25.31
C GLU A 303 5.14 3.24 24.00
N TYR A 304 5.92 2.61 23.12
CA TYR A 304 6.30 3.18 21.83
C TYR A 304 6.31 2.12 20.73
N ALA A 305 5.99 2.54 19.51
CA ALA A 305 6.10 1.76 18.30
C ALA A 305 6.80 2.59 17.23
N LEU A 306 7.81 1.99 16.57
CA LEU A 306 8.40 2.53 15.35
C LEU A 306 7.84 1.71 14.19
N TYR A 307 7.06 2.35 13.33
CA TYR A 307 6.45 1.74 12.15
C TYR A 307 7.14 2.30 10.91
N ASN A 308 7.80 1.43 10.15
CA ASN A 308 8.33 1.80 8.84
C ASN A 308 7.30 1.38 7.78
N GLU A 309 6.72 2.34 7.07
CA GLU A 309 5.80 2.07 5.97
C GLU A 309 6.58 1.77 4.68
N ASN A 310 7.52 2.65 4.32
CA ASN A 310 8.31 2.49 3.11
C ASN A 310 9.65 3.26 3.09
N LEU A 311 10.14 3.72 4.24
CA LEU A 311 11.43 4.41 4.37
C LEU A 311 12.61 3.43 4.13
N ASP A 312 13.55 3.78 3.25
CA ASP A 312 14.74 2.97 2.90
C ASP A 312 15.95 3.18 3.82
#